data_AF-A0A7C6M1Y3-F1
#
_entry.id   AF-A0A7C6M1Y3-F1
#
_cell.length_a   1.000
_cell.length_b   1.000
_cell.length_c   1.000
_cell.angle_alpha   90.00
_cell.angle_beta   90.00
_cell.angle_gamma   90.00
#
_symmetry.space_group_name_H-M   'P 1'
#
loop_
_entity.id
_entity.type
_entity.pdbx_description
1 polymer ?
#
loop_
_entity_poly.entity_id
_entity_poly.type
_entity_poly.pdbx_seq_one_letter_code
_entity_poly.pdbx_strand_id
1 'polypeptide(L)'
;HTVIEPNEIAGSGAERYKNALTRHINEIYKHANLVAGLPATQSDVVQKAMIKVKPETYKLTPLSEAEQKISSHIVQNGNAVLLGDLINKFKAAPYGWKDVTIIYIVTELWKRRLFDFSYNNQPRYPLEDFLGKAFTRPEQQRLSITAMEDIPQESINKGVAAWNEIFNKHLPVTTDGNALYDELIAKLTQERDRWNNEITRIRSYPFAEPVELFVQKLEKLKEIRDPERLFEKLHAGKAELKELSDQCKAIEDFVKTHMDTHVKIVDFISTEKDNLQNLPQEEQEKVKMLREYIDKTNPYTNFRIIKKVYEELRSLINAEIKTFREKTENRYTELFDILKNIAAENKVEYNVFADPEYTINRKTKHHSISQFKLELESADRFFEEQREKILQEANRKQQEEQKIKGGEEGKPYEEKKPVNYKIQKPNKVLASREDVNEYIDGIKRELLEIIDNNKTIIIK
;
A
#
# COMPACT_ATOMS: atom_id res chain seq x y z
N HIS A 1 -11.81 48.59 -58.38
CA HIS A 1 -12.94 47.94 -59.06
C HIS A 1 -12.74 48.09 -60.55
N THR A 2 -12.45 46.99 -61.25
CA THR A 2 -12.38 46.98 -62.70
C THR A 2 -13.80 46.85 -63.23
N VAL A 3 -14.25 47.82 -64.04
CA VAL A 3 -15.53 47.72 -64.74
C VAL A 3 -15.32 46.73 -65.89
N ILE A 4 -16.18 45.72 -66.01
CA ILE A 4 -16.12 44.75 -67.10
C ILE A 4 -16.79 45.38 -68.32
N GLU A 5 -16.02 45.66 -69.36
CA GLU A 5 -16.52 46.31 -70.57
C GLU A 5 -17.29 45.31 -71.45
N PRO A 6 -18.38 45.72 -72.14
CA PRO A 6 -19.22 44.81 -72.92
C PRO A 6 -18.46 44.00 -73.98
N ASN A 7 -17.38 44.57 -74.53
CA ASN A 7 -16.57 43.94 -75.58
C ASN A 7 -15.65 42.84 -75.05
N GLU A 8 -15.50 42.71 -73.73
CA GLU A 8 -14.58 41.74 -73.12
C GLU A 8 -15.26 40.43 -72.68
N ILE A 9 -16.56 40.27 -72.93
CA ILE A 9 -17.33 39.06 -72.60
C ILE A 9 -17.88 38.45 -73.90
N ALA A 10 -17.33 37.28 -74.26
CA ALA A 10 -17.76 36.50 -75.42
C ALA A 10 -19.10 35.75 -75.18
N GLY A 11 -19.78 35.39 -76.26
CA GLY A 11 -21.05 34.62 -76.26
C GLY A 11 -22.30 35.47 -76.51
N SER A 12 -23.47 34.82 -76.59
CA SER A 12 -24.77 35.50 -76.77
C SER A 12 -25.78 35.09 -75.68
N GLY A 13 -26.78 35.94 -75.40
CA GLY A 13 -27.87 35.65 -74.48
C GLY A 13 -27.42 35.09 -73.11
N ALA A 14 -27.91 33.89 -72.77
CA ALA A 14 -27.61 33.22 -71.50
C ALA A 14 -26.12 32.85 -71.32
N GLU A 15 -25.42 32.54 -72.42
CA GLU A 15 -24.00 32.20 -72.39
C GLU A 15 -23.15 33.42 -72.04
N ARG A 16 -23.47 34.58 -72.66
CA ARG A 16 -22.80 35.85 -72.34
C ARG A 16 -22.98 36.22 -70.86
N TYR A 17 -24.18 36.01 -70.31
CA TYR A 17 -24.46 36.24 -68.89
C TYR A 17 -23.64 35.31 -67.98
N LYS A 18 -23.56 34.02 -68.31
CA LYS A 18 -22.73 33.05 -67.58
C LYS A 18 -21.23 33.43 -67.63
N ASN A 19 -20.74 33.86 -68.79
CA ASN A 19 -19.35 34.29 -68.96
C ASN A 19 -19.05 35.57 -68.19
N ALA A 20 -19.97 36.53 -68.17
CA ALA A 20 -19.89 37.73 -67.34
C ALA A 20 -19.79 37.41 -65.85
N LEU A 21 -20.68 36.54 -65.36
CA LEU A 21 -20.68 36.10 -63.96
C LEU A 21 -19.40 35.33 -63.61
N THR A 22 -18.96 34.43 -64.47
CA THR A 22 -17.75 33.63 -64.24
C THR A 22 -16.52 34.53 -64.17
N ARG A 23 -16.40 35.50 -65.08
CA ARG A 23 -15.32 36.48 -65.04
C ARG A 23 -15.38 37.33 -63.78
N HIS A 24 -16.55 37.85 -63.42
CA HIS A 24 -16.71 38.67 -62.21
C HIS A 24 -16.35 37.90 -60.93
N ILE A 25 -16.80 36.64 -60.81
CA ILE A 25 -16.47 35.77 -59.69
C ILE A 25 -14.97 35.48 -59.65
N ASN A 26 -14.33 35.21 -60.79
CA ASN A 26 -12.89 34.95 -60.87
C ASN A 26 -12.04 36.21 -60.55
N GLU A 27 -12.54 37.40 -60.88
CA GLU A 27 -11.87 38.66 -60.54
C GLU A 27 -11.93 38.97 -59.04
N ILE A 28 -13.05 38.64 -58.38
CA ILE A 28 -13.23 38.83 -56.93
C ILE A 28 -12.50 37.74 -56.14
N TYR A 29 -12.65 36.48 -56.54
CA TYR A 29 -12.14 35.31 -55.83
C TYR A 29 -11.00 34.62 -56.61
N LYS A 30 -9.93 35.39 -56.84
CA LYS A 30 -8.75 34.97 -57.62
C LYS A 30 -8.07 33.70 -57.13
N HIS A 31 -8.30 33.31 -55.87
CA HIS A 31 -7.68 32.14 -55.25
C HIS A 31 -8.67 31.01 -54.96
N ALA A 32 -9.92 31.10 -55.43
CA ALA A 32 -10.93 30.06 -55.18
C ALA A 32 -10.54 28.68 -55.76
N ASN A 33 -9.83 28.68 -56.89
CA ASN A 33 -9.37 27.45 -57.55
C ASN A 33 -8.24 26.71 -56.82
N LEU A 34 -7.52 27.36 -55.90
CA LEU A 34 -6.40 26.75 -55.17
C LEU A 34 -6.83 25.58 -54.28
N VAL A 35 -8.12 25.50 -53.95
CA VAL A 35 -8.71 24.44 -53.14
C VAL A 35 -9.61 23.50 -53.95
N ALA A 36 -9.58 23.59 -55.28
CA ALA A 36 -10.33 22.68 -56.14
C ALA A 36 -9.87 21.23 -55.91
N GLY A 37 -10.82 20.32 -55.70
CA GLY A 37 -10.56 18.90 -55.42
C GLY A 37 -10.30 18.56 -53.95
N LEU A 38 -10.19 19.55 -53.07
CA LEU A 38 -10.14 19.32 -51.63
C LEU A 38 -11.53 18.94 -51.07
N PRO A 39 -11.60 18.18 -49.96
CA PRO A 39 -12.87 17.83 -49.33
C PRO A 39 -13.73 19.07 -49.01
N ALA A 40 -15.04 18.92 -49.26
CA ALA A 40 -16.00 20.02 -49.22
C ALA A 40 -17.18 19.75 -48.26
N THR A 41 -17.18 18.61 -47.56
CA THR A 41 -18.13 18.26 -46.50
C THR A 41 -17.38 17.89 -45.22
N GLN A 42 -18.02 18.07 -44.06
CA GLN A 42 -17.43 17.70 -42.77
C GLN A 42 -17.05 16.20 -42.72
N SER A 43 -17.91 15.33 -43.26
CA SER A 43 -17.66 13.88 -43.32
C SER A 43 -16.39 13.56 -44.11
N ASP A 44 -16.22 14.16 -45.28
CA ASP A 44 -15.04 13.92 -46.11
C ASP A 44 -13.75 14.42 -45.45
N VAL A 45 -13.81 15.55 -44.74
CA VAL A 45 -12.67 16.10 -43.99
C VAL A 45 -12.27 15.14 -42.88
N VAL A 46 -13.21 14.67 -42.07
CA VAL A 46 -12.91 13.74 -40.98
C VAL A 46 -12.32 12.44 -41.53
N GLN A 47 -12.93 11.87 -42.57
CA GLN A 47 -12.42 10.64 -43.20
C GLN A 47 -11.01 10.80 -43.74
N LYS A 48 -10.73 11.88 -44.50
CA LYS A 48 -9.39 12.11 -45.10
C LYS A 48 -8.35 12.54 -44.07
N ALA A 49 -8.73 13.35 -43.09
CA ALA A 49 -7.82 13.80 -42.03
C ALA A 49 -7.34 12.63 -41.16
N MET A 50 -8.17 11.60 -40.96
CA MET A 50 -7.80 10.43 -40.14
C MET A 50 -6.93 9.38 -40.84
N ILE A 51 -6.71 9.51 -42.15
CA ILE A 51 -5.81 8.60 -42.87
C ILE A 51 -4.39 8.82 -42.36
N LYS A 52 -3.80 7.77 -41.79
CA LYS A 52 -2.39 7.78 -41.34
C LYS A 52 -1.47 7.85 -42.55
N VAL A 53 -0.69 8.93 -42.62
CA VAL A 53 0.32 9.13 -43.66
C VAL A 53 1.70 8.90 -43.06
N LYS A 54 2.58 8.21 -43.78
CA LYS A 54 3.96 8.00 -43.32
C LYS A 54 4.71 9.34 -43.38
N PRO A 55 5.55 9.70 -42.40
CA PRO A 55 6.30 10.96 -42.41
C PRO A 55 7.11 11.20 -43.70
N GLU A 56 7.65 10.14 -44.29
CA GLU A 56 8.41 10.19 -45.54
C GLU A 56 7.58 10.66 -46.75
N THR A 57 6.26 10.42 -46.75
CA THR A 57 5.38 10.84 -47.84
C THR A 57 5.30 12.36 -47.96
N TYR A 58 5.34 13.07 -46.84
CA TYR A 58 5.32 14.53 -46.83
C TYR A 58 6.67 15.17 -47.18
N LYS A 59 7.78 14.46 -47.00
CA LYS A 59 9.10 14.91 -47.48
C LYS A 59 9.17 14.91 -49.01
N LEU A 60 8.45 14.00 -49.65
CA LEU A 60 8.40 13.85 -51.12
C LEU A 60 7.30 14.70 -51.77
N THR A 61 6.39 15.26 -50.98
CA THR A 61 5.24 16.03 -51.48
C THR A 61 5.37 17.49 -51.05
N PRO A 62 5.61 18.43 -51.98
CA PRO A 62 5.72 19.85 -51.61
C PRO A 62 4.40 20.37 -51.03
N LEU A 63 4.47 21.51 -50.32
CA LEU A 63 3.25 22.21 -49.90
C LEU A 63 2.52 22.74 -51.14
N SER A 64 1.22 22.47 -51.22
CA SER A 64 0.31 23.09 -52.17
C SER A 64 0.28 24.62 -51.96
N GLU A 65 -0.13 25.36 -52.99
CA GLU A 65 -0.25 26.81 -52.88
C GLU A 65 -1.23 27.23 -51.77
N ALA A 66 -2.29 26.47 -51.54
CA ALA A 66 -3.24 26.72 -50.46
C ALA A 66 -2.61 26.56 -49.07
N GLU A 67 -1.83 25.47 -48.87
CA GLU A 67 -1.04 25.24 -47.65
C GLU A 67 -0.01 26.36 -47.42
N GLN A 68 0.69 26.79 -48.47
CA GLN A 68 1.68 27.87 -48.39
C GLN A 68 1.04 29.20 -47.97
N LYS A 69 -0.14 29.53 -48.49
CA LYS A 69 -0.86 30.77 -48.14
C LYS A 69 -1.30 30.78 -46.68
N ILE A 70 -1.85 29.68 -46.18
CA ILE A 70 -2.22 29.55 -44.76
C ILE A 70 -0.98 29.61 -43.87
N SER A 71 0.05 28.83 -44.19
CA SER A 71 1.32 28.81 -43.45
C SER A 71 1.94 30.21 -43.34
N SER A 72 2.07 30.91 -44.47
CA SER A 72 2.62 32.28 -44.51
C SER A 72 1.80 33.24 -43.65
N HIS A 73 0.48 33.10 -43.63
CA HIS A 73 -0.39 33.95 -42.82
C HIS A 73 -0.18 33.72 -41.32
N ILE A 74 -0.05 32.47 -40.89
CA ILE A 74 0.19 32.13 -39.47
C ILE A 74 1.54 32.70 -39.03
N VAL A 75 2.59 32.51 -39.83
CA VAL A 75 3.94 33.02 -39.53
C VAL A 75 3.96 34.56 -39.47
N GLN A 76 3.30 35.24 -40.42
CA GLN A 76 3.21 36.70 -40.43
C GLN A 76 2.47 37.29 -39.23
N ASN A 77 1.56 36.51 -38.61
CA ASN A 77 0.82 36.91 -37.42
C ASN A 77 1.50 36.46 -36.11
N GLY A 78 2.84 36.41 -36.09
CA GLY A 78 3.58 36.06 -34.88
C GLY A 78 3.50 34.58 -34.52
N ASN A 79 3.47 33.71 -35.54
CA ASN A 79 3.48 32.25 -35.42
C ASN A 79 2.26 31.60 -34.73
N ALA A 80 1.21 32.36 -34.40
CA ALA A 80 0.01 31.81 -33.77
C ALA A 80 -1.25 32.54 -34.25
N VAL A 81 -2.30 31.79 -34.60
CA VAL A 81 -3.59 32.35 -35.04
C VAL A 81 -4.75 31.50 -34.53
N LEU A 82 -5.86 32.13 -34.12
CA LEU A 82 -7.11 31.43 -33.78
C LEU A 82 -7.75 30.84 -35.04
N LEU A 83 -8.27 29.61 -34.95
CA LEU A 83 -8.90 28.93 -36.08
C LEU A 83 -10.07 29.75 -36.66
N GLY A 84 -10.87 30.38 -35.79
CA GLY A 84 -11.97 31.24 -36.22
C GLY A 84 -11.51 32.42 -37.08
N ASP A 85 -10.42 33.09 -36.70
CA ASP A 85 -9.87 34.22 -37.44
C ASP A 85 -9.25 33.77 -38.76
N LEU A 86 -8.57 32.63 -38.75
CA LEU A 86 -8.03 32.00 -39.95
C LEU A 86 -9.14 31.67 -40.95
N ILE A 87 -10.25 31.08 -40.47
CA ILE A 87 -11.42 30.78 -41.30
C ILE A 87 -12.01 32.07 -41.88
N ASN A 88 -12.22 33.10 -41.06
CA ASN A 88 -12.76 34.38 -41.52
C ASN A 88 -11.88 35.03 -42.59
N LYS A 89 -10.56 34.95 -42.45
CA LYS A 89 -9.59 35.48 -43.43
C LYS A 89 -9.69 34.79 -44.78
N PHE A 90 -9.69 33.46 -44.82
CA PHE A 90 -9.66 32.68 -46.05
C PHE A 90 -11.05 32.42 -46.66
N LYS A 91 -12.11 32.75 -45.92
CA LYS A 91 -13.47 32.81 -46.44
C LYS A 91 -13.75 34.10 -47.21
N ALA A 92 -13.08 35.20 -46.85
CA ALA A 92 -13.23 36.49 -47.52
C ALA A 92 -12.54 36.50 -48.90
N ALA A 93 -12.86 37.52 -49.71
CA ALA A 93 -12.10 37.81 -50.93
C ALA A 93 -10.63 38.14 -50.59
N PRO A 94 -9.64 37.69 -51.38
CA PRO A 94 -9.77 37.08 -52.71
C PRO A 94 -9.84 35.53 -52.73
N TYR A 95 -10.13 34.87 -51.60
CA TYR A 95 -10.06 33.40 -51.47
C TYR A 95 -11.42 32.72 -51.66
N GLY A 96 -12.41 33.07 -50.84
CA GLY A 96 -13.76 32.48 -50.93
C GLY A 96 -13.83 31.00 -50.56
N TRP A 97 -12.93 30.49 -49.70
CA TRP A 97 -12.87 29.07 -49.37
C TRP A 97 -13.94 28.66 -48.35
N LYS A 98 -14.37 27.40 -48.41
CA LYS A 98 -15.29 26.83 -47.42
C LYS A 98 -14.58 26.56 -46.10
N ASP A 99 -15.27 26.78 -44.98
CA ASP A 99 -14.76 26.56 -43.62
C ASP A 99 -14.16 25.13 -43.47
N VAL A 100 -14.89 24.10 -43.94
CA VAL A 100 -14.44 22.70 -43.90
C VAL A 100 -13.14 22.46 -44.68
N THR A 101 -12.96 23.16 -45.80
CA THR A 101 -11.77 23.03 -46.65
C THR A 101 -10.56 23.70 -46.00
N ILE A 102 -10.77 24.85 -45.34
CA ILE A 102 -9.73 25.52 -44.53
C ILE A 102 -9.28 24.61 -43.38
N ILE A 103 -10.24 24.02 -42.65
CA ILE A 103 -9.96 23.06 -41.56
C ILE A 103 -9.14 21.87 -42.08
N TYR A 104 -9.49 21.32 -43.24
CA TYR A 104 -8.71 20.23 -43.84
C TYR A 104 -7.26 20.61 -44.12
N ILE A 105 -7.01 21.78 -44.73
CA ILE A 105 -5.65 22.25 -45.02
C ILE A 105 -4.83 22.37 -43.73
N VAL A 106 -5.44 22.91 -42.66
CA VAL A 106 -4.82 23.00 -41.33
C VAL A 106 -4.47 21.62 -40.76
N THR A 107 -5.29 20.59 -41.00
CA THR A 107 -4.97 19.21 -40.59
C THR A 107 -3.80 18.62 -41.37
N GLU A 108 -3.66 18.93 -42.66
CA GLU A 108 -2.50 18.50 -43.45
C GLU A 108 -1.21 19.20 -42.99
N LEU A 109 -1.28 20.49 -42.67
CA LEU A 109 -0.16 21.24 -42.08
C LEU A 109 0.30 20.66 -40.72
N TRP A 110 -0.65 20.16 -39.91
CA TRP A 110 -0.36 19.45 -38.67
C TRP A 110 0.30 18.09 -38.92
N LYS A 111 -0.22 17.30 -39.85
CA LYS A 111 0.39 15.99 -40.23
C LYS A 111 1.81 16.15 -40.78
N ARG A 112 2.09 17.28 -41.45
CA ARG A 112 3.42 17.65 -41.95
C ARG A 112 4.38 18.10 -40.84
N ARG A 113 3.94 18.20 -39.58
CA ARG A 113 4.70 18.69 -38.42
C ARG A 113 5.23 20.12 -38.60
N LEU A 114 4.48 20.98 -39.28
CA LEU A 114 4.82 22.41 -39.42
C LEU A 114 4.12 23.27 -38.37
N PHE A 115 2.91 22.86 -37.98
CA PHE A 115 2.08 23.56 -37.02
C PHE A 115 1.47 22.56 -36.05
N ASP A 116 1.21 23.01 -34.84
CA ASP A 116 0.54 22.27 -33.81
C ASP A 116 -0.78 22.94 -33.41
N PHE A 117 -1.67 22.17 -32.79
CA PHE A 117 -2.94 22.67 -32.29
C PHE A 117 -2.86 22.96 -30.80
N SER A 118 -3.51 24.04 -30.39
CA SER A 118 -3.81 24.29 -28.99
C SER A 118 -5.29 24.54 -28.77
N TYR A 119 -5.77 24.19 -27.58
CA TYR A 119 -7.14 24.45 -27.16
C TYR A 119 -7.13 25.09 -25.78
N ASN A 120 -7.72 26.28 -25.63
CA ASN A 120 -7.64 27.09 -24.41
C ASN A 120 -6.19 27.22 -23.88
N ASN A 121 -5.26 27.56 -24.77
CA ASN A 121 -3.83 27.69 -24.49
C ASN A 121 -3.13 26.40 -24.01
N GLN A 122 -3.75 25.23 -24.15
CA GLN A 122 -3.08 23.95 -23.92
C GLN A 122 -2.47 23.45 -25.24
N PRO A 123 -1.13 23.29 -25.34
CA PRO A 123 -0.44 22.83 -26.55
C PRO A 123 -0.70 21.34 -26.83
N ARG A 124 -0.25 20.87 -28.01
CA ARG A 124 -0.39 19.48 -28.49
C ARG A 124 -1.80 18.92 -28.36
N TYR A 125 -2.78 19.68 -28.83
CA TYR A 125 -4.17 19.25 -28.82
C TYR A 125 -4.40 18.15 -29.88
N PRO A 126 -4.92 16.97 -29.51
CA PRO A 126 -5.01 15.83 -30.43
C PRO A 126 -5.84 16.12 -31.69
N LEU A 127 -5.43 15.58 -32.84
CA LEU A 127 -6.14 15.76 -34.11
C LEU A 127 -7.60 15.32 -34.05
N GLU A 128 -7.90 14.22 -33.34
CA GLU A 128 -9.27 13.73 -33.14
C GLU A 128 -10.14 14.73 -32.38
N ASP A 129 -9.63 15.21 -31.26
CA ASP A 129 -10.32 16.20 -30.43
C ASP A 129 -10.43 17.57 -31.13
N PHE A 130 -9.44 17.91 -31.97
CA PHE A 130 -9.48 19.07 -32.85
C PHE A 130 -10.63 18.97 -33.84
N LEU A 131 -10.74 17.85 -34.58
CA LEU A 131 -11.81 17.64 -35.55
C LEU A 131 -13.19 17.61 -34.90
N GLY A 132 -13.32 17.06 -33.69
CA GLY A 132 -14.58 17.07 -32.94
C GLY A 132 -15.09 18.48 -32.64
N LYS A 133 -14.20 19.49 -32.58
CA LYS A 133 -14.53 20.86 -32.19
C LYS A 133 -14.45 21.88 -33.33
N ALA A 134 -13.56 21.66 -34.30
CA ALA A 134 -13.21 22.62 -35.37
C ALA A 134 -14.40 23.08 -36.22
N PHE A 135 -15.49 22.31 -36.29
CA PHE A 135 -16.65 22.61 -37.13
C PHE A 135 -17.70 23.53 -36.48
N THR A 136 -17.51 23.92 -35.21
CA THR A 136 -18.47 24.79 -34.50
C THR A 136 -17.85 26.15 -34.17
N ARG A 137 -18.56 27.24 -34.49
CA ARG A 137 -18.05 28.61 -34.32
C ARG A 137 -17.58 28.96 -32.90
N PRO A 138 -18.29 28.60 -31.81
CA PRO A 138 -17.82 28.90 -30.46
C PRO A 138 -16.48 28.22 -30.13
N GLU A 139 -16.28 27.00 -30.61
CA GLU A 139 -15.07 26.24 -30.35
C GLU A 139 -13.90 26.68 -31.25
N GLN A 140 -14.17 27.15 -32.48
CA GLN A 140 -13.16 27.73 -33.37
C GLN A 140 -12.41 28.92 -32.74
N GLN A 141 -13.06 29.66 -31.84
CA GLN A 141 -12.46 30.79 -31.11
C GLN A 141 -11.57 30.37 -29.93
N ARG A 142 -11.58 29.08 -29.58
CA ARG A 142 -10.76 28.48 -28.51
C ARG A 142 -9.61 27.62 -29.04
N LEU A 143 -9.67 27.30 -30.33
CA LEU A 143 -8.65 26.55 -31.05
C LEU A 143 -7.63 27.52 -31.67
N SER A 144 -6.36 27.28 -31.44
CA SER A 144 -5.27 28.03 -32.09
C SER A 144 -4.37 27.10 -32.88
N ILE A 145 -3.85 27.61 -33.99
CA ILE A 145 -2.81 26.98 -34.80
C ILE A 145 -1.52 27.74 -34.51
N THR A 146 -0.52 27.02 -34.00
CA THR A 146 0.78 27.60 -33.62
C THR A 146 1.88 26.93 -34.43
N ALA A 147 2.87 27.69 -34.92
CA ALA A 147 4.04 27.10 -35.55
C ALA A 147 4.76 26.20 -34.55
N MET A 148 5.27 25.05 -35.00
CA MET A 148 6.14 24.26 -34.12
C MET A 148 7.44 25.04 -33.90
N GLU A 149 7.76 25.30 -32.63
CA GLU A 149 9.05 25.86 -32.25
C GLU A 149 10.11 24.75 -32.20
N ASP A 150 11.31 25.08 -32.63
CA ASP A 150 12.46 24.19 -32.49
C ASP A 150 12.80 24.06 -31.00
N ILE A 151 12.74 22.85 -30.48
CA ILE A 151 13.11 22.58 -29.08
C ILE A 151 14.63 22.71 -28.98
N PRO A 152 15.17 23.51 -28.03
CA PRO A 152 16.61 23.68 -27.88
C PRO A 152 17.32 22.33 -27.68
N GLN A 153 18.43 22.12 -28.39
CA GLN A 153 19.19 20.87 -28.30
C GLN A 153 19.68 20.59 -26.87
N GLU A 154 19.93 21.64 -26.09
CA GLU A 154 20.26 21.51 -24.67
C GLU A 154 19.12 20.85 -23.89
N SER A 155 17.87 21.28 -24.08
CA SER A 155 16.67 20.71 -23.46
C SER A 155 16.47 19.25 -23.87
N ILE A 156 16.69 18.91 -25.15
CA ILE A 156 16.67 17.53 -25.66
C ILE A 156 17.71 16.67 -24.92
N ASN A 157 18.96 17.15 -24.85
CA ASN A 157 20.05 16.44 -24.19
C ASN A 157 19.78 16.24 -22.69
N LYS A 158 19.19 17.24 -22.01
CA LYS A 158 18.76 17.13 -20.61
C LYS A 158 17.73 16.02 -20.42
N GLY A 159 16.74 15.93 -21.31
CA GLY A 159 15.71 14.87 -21.29
C GLY A 159 16.31 13.47 -21.44
N VAL A 160 17.18 13.27 -22.44
CA VAL A 160 17.90 12.00 -22.67
C VAL A 160 18.75 11.61 -21.46
N ALA A 161 19.56 12.55 -20.95
CA ALA A 161 20.45 12.29 -19.82
C ALA A 161 19.66 11.95 -18.54
N ALA A 162 18.59 12.69 -18.26
CA ALA A 162 17.75 12.46 -17.08
C ALA A 162 17.08 11.08 -17.13
N TRP A 163 16.53 10.68 -18.28
CA TRP A 163 15.96 9.34 -18.45
C TRP A 163 16.99 8.23 -18.20
N ASN A 164 18.18 8.36 -18.80
CA ASN A 164 19.25 7.38 -18.65
C ASN A 164 19.68 7.27 -17.18
N GLU A 165 19.79 8.39 -16.46
CA GLU A 165 20.21 8.44 -15.05
C GLU A 165 19.15 7.85 -14.10
N ILE A 166 17.86 8.17 -14.31
CA ILE A 166 16.75 7.69 -13.48
C ILE A 166 16.54 6.18 -13.65
N PHE A 167 16.39 5.72 -14.90
CA PHE A 167 15.92 4.37 -15.18
C PHE A 167 17.06 3.39 -15.47
N ASN A 168 18.29 3.87 -15.70
CA ASN A 168 19.42 3.09 -16.19
C ASN A 168 19.09 2.37 -17.51
N LYS A 169 18.38 3.05 -18.41
CA LYS A 169 17.95 2.55 -19.73
C LYS A 169 18.33 3.56 -20.80
N HIS A 170 19.07 3.13 -21.81
CA HIS A 170 19.59 4.01 -22.84
C HIS A 170 18.50 4.52 -23.79
N LEU A 171 18.46 5.84 -24.00
CA LEU A 171 17.80 6.51 -25.13
C LEU A 171 18.83 6.93 -26.18
N PRO A 172 18.55 6.72 -27.48
CA PRO A 172 19.43 7.20 -28.54
C PRO A 172 19.49 8.74 -28.56
N VAL A 173 20.68 9.27 -28.88
CA VAL A 173 20.83 10.70 -29.14
C VAL A 173 19.99 11.08 -30.36
N THR A 174 19.26 12.17 -30.26
CA THR A 174 18.36 12.65 -31.31
C THR A 174 18.39 14.18 -31.38
N THR A 175 18.08 14.71 -32.55
CA THR A 175 17.83 16.13 -32.80
C THR A 175 16.33 16.41 -32.97
N ASP A 176 15.49 15.38 -33.07
CA ASP A 176 14.03 15.51 -33.15
C ASP A 176 13.45 15.45 -31.73
N GLY A 177 13.29 16.62 -31.10
CA GLY A 177 12.71 16.74 -29.77
C GLY A 177 11.24 16.29 -29.71
N ASN A 178 10.50 16.40 -30.81
CA ASN A 178 9.11 15.97 -30.84
C ASN A 178 9.00 14.43 -30.84
N ALA A 179 9.87 13.75 -31.59
CA ALA A 179 9.99 12.30 -31.54
C ALA A 179 10.49 11.81 -30.17
N LEU A 180 11.44 12.51 -29.55
CA LEU A 180 11.89 12.20 -28.20
C LEU A 180 10.75 12.30 -27.18
N TYR A 181 9.93 13.34 -27.26
CA TYR A 181 8.76 13.48 -26.40
C TYR A 181 7.81 12.29 -26.53
N ASP A 182 7.47 11.90 -27.77
CA ASP A 182 6.55 10.78 -28.01
C ASP A 182 7.13 9.46 -27.45
N GLU A 183 8.44 9.24 -27.62
CA GLU A 183 9.15 8.08 -27.05
C GLU A 183 9.16 8.11 -25.52
N LEU A 184 9.43 9.27 -24.91
CA LEU A 184 9.41 9.42 -23.45
C LEU A 184 8.03 9.18 -22.87
N ILE A 185 6.96 9.72 -23.48
CA ILE A 185 5.58 9.46 -23.02
C ILE A 185 5.26 7.96 -23.09
N ALA A 186 5.65 7.29 -24.18
CA ALA A 186 5.45 5.84 -24.31
C ALA A 186 6.19 5.05 -23.23
N LYS A 187 7.45 5.36 -22.98
CA LYS A 187 8.27 4.67 -21.96
C LYS A 187 7.84 5.01 -20.53
N LEU A 188 7.48 6.26 -20.23
CA LEU A 188 6.91 6.67 -18.94
C LEU A 188 5.60 5.91 -18.67
N THR A 189 4.76 5.76 -19.70
CA THR A 189 3.52 4.97 -19.60
C THR A 189 3.85 3.51 -19.26
N GLN A 190 4.81 2.91 -19.95
CA GLN A 190 5.26 1.54 -19.68
C GLN A 190 5.79 1.35 -18.25
N GLU A 191 6.64 2.26 -17.77
CA GLU A 191 7.17 2.22 -16.40
C GLU A 191 6.06 2.37 -15.36
N ARG A 192 5.17 3.33 -15.56
CA ARG A 192 4.00 3.55 -14.71
C ARG A 192 3.15 2.29 -14.62
N ASP A 193 2.82 1.68 -15.76
CA ASP A 193 1.97 0.49 -15.81
C ASP A 193 2.63 -0.73 -15.16
N ARG A 194 3.94 -0.90 -15.35
CA ARG A 194 4.71 -1.93 -14.65
C ARG A 194 4.61 -1.79 -13.13
N TRP A 195 4.90 -0.61 -12.59
CA TRP A 195 4.87 -0.38 -11.15
C TRP A 195 3.44 -0.40 -10.57
N ASN A 196 2.44 0.03 -11.33
CA ASN A 196 1.03 -0.15 -10.98
C ASN A 196 0.61 -1.62 -10.89
N ASN A 197 1.21 -2.51 -11.67
CA ASN A 197 0.94 -3.94 -11.54
C ASN A 197 1.66 -4.52 -10.32
N GLU A 198 2.93 -4.16 -10.08
CA GLU A 198 3.69 -4.65 -8.93
C GLU A 198 3.05 -4.25 -7.59
N ILE A 199 2.53 -3.02 -7.49
CA ILE A 199 1.95 -2.53 -6.24
C ILE A 199 0.73 -3.32 -5.77
N THR A 200 -0.03 -3.92 -6.69
CA THR A 200 -1.24 -4.70 -6.34
C THR A 200 -0.94 -5.83 -5.35
N ARG A 201 0.28 -6.38 -5.39
CA ARG A 201 0.72 -7.49 -4.55
C ARG A 201 1.11 -7.06 -3.14
N ILE A 202 1.45 -5.79 -2.96
CA ILE A 202 2.05 -5.28 -1.73
C ILE A 202 1.27 -4.14 -1.09
N ARG A 203 0.13 -3.75 -1.65
CA ARG A 203 -0.69 -2.60 -1.21
C ARG A 203 -1.06 -2.62 0.28
N SER A 204 -1.15 -3.78 0.90
CA SER A 204 -1.44 -3.91 2.35
C SER A 204 -0.25 -3.59 3.26
N TYR A 205 0.95 -3.41 2.71
CA TYR A 205 2.17 -3.20 3.48
C TYR A 205 2.66 -1.75 3.37
N PRO A 206 3.30 -1.19 4.42
CA PRO A 206 3.79 0.19 4.41
C PRO A 206 4.77 0.50 3.27
N PHE A 207 5.56 -0.48 2.85
CA PHE A 207 6.50 -0.34 1.75
C PHE A 207 5.85 -0.31 0.35
N ALA A 208 4.52 -0.29 0.26
CA ALA A 208 3.83 0.13 -0.95
C ALA A 208 3.95 1.65 -1.19
N GLU A 209 4.10 2.46 -0.13
CA GLU A 209 4.10 3.93 -0.20
C GLU A 209 5.13 4.51 -1.20
N PRO A 210 6.42 4.09 -1.20
CA PRO A 210 7.38 4.60 -2.18
C PRO A 210 7.00 4.27 -3.62
N VAL A 211 6.36 3.11 -3.85
CA VAL A 211 5.88 2.70 -5.18
C VAL A 211 4.69 3.57 -5.62
N GLU A 212 3.75 3.89 -4.72
CA GLU A 212 2.65 4.81 -5.01
C GLU A 212 3.16 6.19 -5.38
N LEU A 213 4.11 6.71 -4.59
CA LEU A 213 4.71 8.01 -4.83
C LEU A 213 5.42 8.05 -6.18
N PHE A 214 6.16 7.00 -6.53
CA PHE A 214 6.82 6.89 -7.82
C PHE A 214 5.82 6.89 -8.98
N VAL A 215 4.78 6.05 -8.92
CA VAL A 215 3.69 6.02 -9.92
C VAL A 215 3.04 7.39 -10.07
N GLN A 216 2.71 8.07 -8.97
CA GLN A 216 2.10 9.40 -9.01
C GLN A 216 3.00 10.44 -9.70
N LYS A 217 4.32 10.38 -9.46
CA LYS A 217 5.29 11.27 -10.13
C LYS A 217 5.36 10.99 -11.64
N LEU A 218 5.32 9.72 -12.04
CA LEU A 218 5.28 9.35 -13.46
C LEU A 218 3.99 9.84 -14.14
N GLU A 219 2.83 9.74 -13.47
CA GLU A 219 1.57 10.28 -14.00
C GLU A 219 1.63 11.80 -14.20
N LYS A 220 2.15 12.54 -13.21
CA LYS A 220 2.32 13.99 -13.33
C LYS A 220 3.24 14.39 -14.50
N LEU A 221 4.28 13.60 -14.78
CA LEU A 221 5.14 13.84 -15.94
C LEU A 221 4.39 13.61 -17.25
N LYS A 222 3.57 12.56 -17.34
CA LYS A 222 2.78 12.25 -18.55
C LYS A 222 1.72 13.30 -18.89
N GLU A 223 1.24 14.05 -17.90
CA GLU A 223 0.28 15.14 -18.11
C GLU A 223 0.91 16.38 -18.79
N ILE A 224 2.24 16.49 -18.78
CA ILE A 224 2.94 17.62 -19.39
C ILE A 224 2.92 17.46 -20.90
N ARG A 225 2.07 18.25 -21.57
CA ARG A 225 1.95 18.26 -23.03
C ARG A 225 3.07 19.02 -23.75
N ASP A 226 3.72 19.95 -23.07
CA ASP A 226 4.79 20.73 -23.67
C ASP A 226 6.12 19.97 -23.63
N PRO A 227 6.78 19.71 -24.78
CA PRO A 227 7.99 18.89 -24.83
C PRO A 227 9.16 19.43 -24.03
N GLU A 228 9.48 20.71 -24.18
CA GLU A 228 10.60 21.32 -23.50
C GLU A 228 10.37 21.32 -21.98
N ARG A 229 9.17 21.68 -21.54
CA ARG A 229 8.79 21.63 -20.13
C ARG A 229 8.85 20.21 -19.58
N LEU A 230 8.49 19.18 -20.34
CA LEU A 230 8.66 17.79 -19.92
C LEU A 230 10.13 17.49 -19.67
N PHE A 231 11.02 17.85 -20.60
CA PHE A 231 12.45 17.58 -20.47
C PHE A 231 13.07 18.31 -19.29
N GLU A 232 12.75 19.59 -19.11
CA GLU A 232 13.23 20.40 -17.98
C GLU A 232 12.68 19.88 -16.64
N LYS A 233 11.40 19.47 -16.58
CA LYS A 233 10.83 18.88 -15.36
C LYS A 233 11.43 17.51 -15.04
N LEU A 234 11.66 16.67 -16.05
CA LEU A 234 12.32 15.38 -15.89
C LEU A 234 13.76 15.57 -15.38
N HIS A 235 14.49 16.54 -15.94
CA HIS A 235 15.84 16.87 -15.52
C HIS A 235 15.90 17.45 -14.11
N ALA A 236 15.03 18.40 -13.78
CA ALA A 236 14.97 19.00 -12.45
C ALA A 236 14.60 17.97 -11.36
N GLY A 237 13.71 17.02 -11.68
CA GLY A 237 13.28 15.96 -10.77
C GLY A 237 14.19 14.72 -10.74
N LYS A 238 15.29 14.71 -11.50
CA LYS A 238 16.07 13.49 -11.76
C LYS A 238 16.58 12.79 -10.50
N ALA A 239 17.05 13.54 -9.51
CA ALA A 239 17.65 12.97 -8.31
C ALA A 239 16.57 12.26 -7.46
N GLU A 240 15.44 12.92 -7.23
CA GLU A 240 14.28 12.37 -6.52
C GLU A 240 13.72 11.13 -7.25
N LEU A 241 13.53 11.22 -8.57
CA LEU A 241 13.01 10.12 -9.39
C LEU A 241 13.97 8.93 -9.41
N LYS A 242 15.28 9.19 -9.45
CA LYS A 242 16.30 8.14 -9.38
C LYS A 242 16.25 7.42 -8.04
N GLU A 243 16.22 8.18 -6.94
CA GLU A 243 16.12 7.61 -5.60
C GLU A 243 14.86 6.74 -5.45
N LEU A 244 13.70 7.25 -5.88
CA LEU A 244 12.46 6.47 -5.87
C LEU A 244 12.54 5.23 -6.76
N SER A 245 13.14 5.32 -7.95
CA SER A 245 13.32 4.17 -8.85
C SER A 245 14.19 3.08 -8.21
N ASP A 246 15.29 3.49 -7.56
CA ASP A 246 16.20 2.58 -6.88
C ASP A 246 15.54 1.94 -5.64
N GLN A 247 14.74 2.70 -4.88
CA GLN A 247 13.93 2.17 -3.78
C GLN A 247 12.88 1.16 -4.29
N CYS A 248 12.18 1.45 -5.38
CA CYS A 248 11.20 0.54 -5.97
C CYS A 248 11.86 -0.78 -6.41
N LYS A 249 13.05 -0.74 -7.02
CA LYS A 249 13.83 -1.94 -7.36
C LYS A 249 14.23 -2.74 -6.12
N ALA A 250 14.69 -2.07 -5.07
CA ALA A 250 15.03 -2.73 -3.81
C ALA A 250 13.81 -3.41 -3.17
N ILE A 251 12.63 -2.79 -3.24
CA ILE A 251 11.36 -3.37 -2.79
C ILE A 251 11.00 -4.59 -3.64
N GLU A 252 11.10 -4.48 -4.97
CA GLU A 252 10.81 -5.59 -5.88
C GLU A 252 11.71 -6.81 -5.59
N ASP A 253 13.01 -6.60 -5.43
CA ASP A 253 13.96 -7.66 -5.09
C ASP A 253 13.66 -8.26 -3.72
N PHE A 254 13.32 -7.42 -2.74
CA PHE A 254 12.91 -7.86 -1.41
C PHE A 254 11.66 -8.73 -1.45
N VAL A 255 10.63 -8.31 -2.18
CA VAL A 255 9.37 -9.06 -2.31
C VAL A 255 9.63 -10.40 -2.97
N LYS A 256 10.47 -10.46 -4.01
CA LYS A 256 10.84 -11.72 -4.67
C LYS A 256 11.61 -12.68 -3.75
N THR A 257 12.47 -12.16 -2.89
CA THR A 257 13.47 -12.99 -2.19
C THR A 257 13.12 -13.27 -0.72
N HIS A 258 12.36 -12.38 -0.09
CA HIS A 258 12.24 -12.33 1.37
C HIS A 258 10.81 -12.20 1.89
N MET A 259 9.80 -12.12 1.02
CA MET A 259 8.42 -11.92 1.43
C MET A 259 7.91 -12.99 2.40
N ASP A 260 8.18 -14.28 2.13
CA ASP A 260 7.76 -15.37 3.02
C ASP A 260 8.34 -15.23 4.43
N THR A 261 9.58 -14.74 4.54
CA THR A 261 10.21 -14.51 5.84
C THR A 261 9.63 -13.27 6.51
N HIS A 262 9.37 -12.21 5.76
CA HIS A 262 8.67 -11.02 6.27
C HIS A 262 7.30 -11.39 6.85
N VAL A 263 6.48 -12.17 6.14
CA VAL A 263 5.16 -12.62 6.62
C VAL A 263 5.29 -13.41 7.92
N LYS A 264 6.26 -14.32 8.02
CA LYS A 264 6.52 -15.08 9.26
C LYS A 264 6.91 -14.18 10.44
N ILE A 265 7.66 -13.10 10.19
CA ILE A 265 8.03 -12.13 11.23
C ILE A 265 6.78 -11.37 11.70
N VAL A 266 5.95 -10.90 10.77
CA VAL A 266 4.68 -10.20 11.09
C VAL A 266 3.74 -11.10 11.89
N ASP A 267 3.58 -12.35 11.46
CA ASP A 267 2.77 -13.36 12.14
C ASP A 267 3.31 -13.69 13.54
N PHE A 268 4.62 -13.83 13.68
CA PHE A 268 5.26 -14.04 14.97
C PHE A 268 5.00 -12.88 15.95
N ILE A 269 5.12 -11.62 15.50
CA ILE A 269 4.85 -10.45 16.36
C ILE A 269 3.41 -10.45 16.88
N SER A 270 2.45 -10.84 16.04
CA SER A 270 1.03 -10.81 16.38
C SER A 270 0.63 -11.99 17.27
N THR A 271 1.09 -13.20 16.94
CA THR A 271 0.74 -14.45 17.64
C THR A 271 1.47 -14.61 18.97
N GLU A 272 2.74 -14.18 19.05
CA GLU A 272 3.58 -14.31 20.25
C GLU A 272 3.56 -13.05 21.12
N LYS A 273 2.57 -12.16 20.95
CA LYS A 273 2.50 -10.86 21.64
C LYS A 273 2.64 -10.98 23.16
N ASP A 274 1.92 -11.90 23.78
CA ASP A 274 1.97 -12.15 25.23
C ASP A 274 3.36 -12.67 25.65
N ASN A 275 3.92 -13.62 24.90
CA ASN A 275 5.23 -14.19 25.19
C ASN A 275 6.34 -13.14 25.06
N LEU A 276 6.31 -12.31 24.01
CA LEU A 276 7.24 -11.21 23.81
C LEU A 276 7.18 -10.17 24.95
N GLN A 277 6.00 -9.88 25.49
CA GLN A 277 5.84 -9.00 26.66
C GLN A 277 6.40 -9.61 27.95
N ASN A 278 6.45 -10.93 28.04
CA ASN A 278 6.89 -11.67 29.22
C ASN A 278 8.38 -12.04 29.21
N LEU A 279 9.10 -11.74 28.13
CA LEU A 279 10.54 -11.92 28.03
C LEU A 279 11.30 -10.99 29.00
N PRO A 280 12.54 -11.37 29.41
CA PRO A 280 13.39 -10.56 30.27
C PRO A 280 13.61 -9.13 29.75
N GLN A 281 13.85 -8.19 30.65
CA GLN A 281 14.01 -6.77 30.32
C GLN A 281 15.16 -6.51 29.32
N GLU A 282 16.22 -7.30 29.39
CA GLU A 282 17.38 -7.24 28.49
C GLU A 282 17.03 -7.49 27.01
N GLU A 283 15.93 -8.19 26.74
CA GLU A 283 15.49 -8.55 25.39
C GLU A 283 14.42 -7.58 24.84
N GLN A 284 13.89 -6.68 25.67
CA GLN A 284 12.80 -5.78 25.26
C GLN A 284 13.22 -4.79 24.16
N GLU A 285 14.50 -4.42 24.07
CA GLU A 285 15.00 -3.59 22.97
C GLU A 285 14.92 -4.33 21.63
N LYS A 286 15.22 -5.64 21.61
CA LYS A 286 15.05 -6.48 20.42
C LYS A 286 13.57 -6.63 20.04
N VAL A 287 12.69 -6.79 21.02
CA VAL A 287 11.23 -6.84 20.80
C VAL A 287 10.74 -5.53 20.16
N LYS A 288 11.19 -4.39 20.69
CA LYS A 288 10.87 -3.07 20.14
C LYS A 288 11.37 -2.92 18.70
N MET A 289 12.61 -3.30 18.43
CA MET A 289 13.18 -3.29 17.08
C MET A 289 12.34 -4.12 16.08
N LEU A 290 11.86 -5.30 16.49
CA LEU A 290 11.01 -6.15 15.65
C LEU A 290 9.63 -5.51 15.39
N ARG A 291 9.04 -4.84 16.39
CA ARG A 291 7.76 -4.13 16.26
C ARG A 291 7.86 -2.88 15.38
N GLU A 292 8.93 -2.11 15.49
CA GLU A 292 9.10 -0.92 14.65
C GLU A 292 9.38 -1.28 13.17
N TYR A 293 9.89 -2.48 12.91
CA TYR A 293 10.20 -2.94 11.55
C TYR A 293 8.96 -3.10 10.67
N ILE A 294 7.83 -3.54 11.23
CA ILE A 294 6.63 -3.80 10.42
C ILE A 294 6.01 -2.53 9.83
N ASP A 295 6.32 -1.37 10.42
CA ASP A 295 5.84 -0.05 9.98
C ASP A 295 6.80 0.63 8.98
N LYS A 296 7.94 0.00 8.64
CA LYS A 296 8.94 0.60 7.76
C LYS A 296 8.55 0.49 6.28
N THR A 297 8.75 1.60 5.56
CA THR A 297 8.59 1.66 4.10
C THR A 297 9.79 1.08 3.33
N ASN A 298 10.88 0.77 4.03
CA ASN A 298 12.13 0.25 3.47
C ASN A 298 12.56 -1.10 4.10
N PRO A 299 11.75 -2.17 4.02
CA PRO A 299 11.94 -3.42 4.75
C PRO A 299 13.20 -4.19 4.37
N TYR A 300 13.79 -3.88 3.23
CA TYR A 300 15.09 -4.42 2.79
C TYR A 300 16.26 -3.90 3.63
N THR A 301 16.11 -2.73 4.25
CA THR A 301 17.16 -2.11 5.07
C THR A 301 17.33 -2.90 6.35
N ASN A 302 18.56 -3.35 6.62
CA ASN A 302 18.90 -4.14 7.81
C ASN A 302 18.08 -5.44 7.98
N PHE A 303 17.47 -5.96 6.90
CA PHE A 303 16.61 -7.15 6.97
C PHE A 303 17.32 -8.36 7.58
N ARG A 304 18.62 -8.54 7.30
CA ARG A 304 19.44 -9.61 7.89
C ARG A 304 19.49 -9.52 9.42
N ILE A 305 19.56 -8.31 9.97
CA ILE A 305 19.59 -8.08 11.41
C ILE A 305 18.20 -8.38 12.00
N ILE A 306 17.13 -7.89 11.36
CA ILE A 306 15.75 -8.18 11.76
C ILE A 306 15.47 -9.68 11.77
N LYS A 307 15.88 -10.40 10.72
CA LYS A 307 15.76 -11.85 10.63
C LYS A 307 16.48 -12.54 11.79
N LYS A 308 17.71 -12.13 12.10
CA LYS A 308 18.49 -12.68 13.21
C LYS A 308 17.78 -12.43 14.55
N VAL A 309 17.30 -11.21 14.78
CA VAL A 309 16.54 -10.86 15.99
C VAL A 309 15.28 -11.71 16.13
N TYR A 310 14.53 -11.90 15.04
CA TYR A 310 13.38 -12.80 15.01
C TYR A 310 13.75 -14.23 15.40
N GLU A 311 14.81 -14.79 14.82
CA GLU A 311 15.28 -16.15 15.12
C GLU A 311 15.72 -16.29 16.59
N GLU A 312 16.44 -15.29 17.12
CA GLU A 312 16.85 -15.25 18.53
C GLU A 312 15.65 -15.21 19.48
N LEU A 313 14.72 -14.28 19.27
CA LEU A 313 13.53 -14.14 20.13
C LEU A 313 12.64 -15.37 20.05
N ARG A 314 12.46 -15.95 18.86
CA ARG A 314 11.68 -17.19 18.69
C ARG A 314 12.33 -18.36 19.42
N SER A 315 13.65 -18.50 19.31
CA SER A 315 14.41 -19.53 20.04
C SER A 315 14.28 -19.35 21.54
N LEU A 316 14.41 -18.11 22.03
CA LEU A 316 14.29 -17.77 23.44
C LEU A 316 12.89 -18.07 23.98
N ILE A 317 11.83 -17.67 23.29
CA ILE A 317 10.44 -17.97 23.69
C ILE A 317 10.24 -19.49 23.80
N ASN A 318 10.70 -20.26 22.81
CA ASN A 318 10.58 -21.72 22.85
C ASN A 318 11.35 -22.33 24.03
N ALA A 319 12.53 -21.81 24.33
CA ALA A 319 13.33 -22.25 25.49
C ALA A 319 12.62 -21.92 26.81
N GLU A 320 12.14 -20.69 26.98
CA GLU A 320 11.40 -20.26 28.17
C GLU A 320 10.12 -21.08 28.37
N ILE A 321 9.31 -21.28 27.33
CA ILE A 321 8.13 -22.15 27.38
C ILE A 321 8.48 -23.56 27.84
N LYS A 322 9.57 -24.13 27.32
CA LYS A 322 10.03 -25.47 27.72
C LYS A 322 10.44 -25.49 29.19
N THR A 323 11.25 -24.52 29.63
CA THR A 323 11.69 -24.41 31.02
C THR A 323 10.52 -24.22 31.98
N PHE A 324 9.56 -23.36 31.66
CA PHE A 324 8.37 -23.16 32.47
C PHE A 324 7.48 -24.40 32.52
N ARG A 325 7.32 -25.11 31.39
CA ARG A 325 6.60 -26.39 31.35
C ARG A 325 7.23 -27.42 32.30
N GLU A 326 8.54 -27.60 32.24
CA GLU A 326 9.29 -28.52 33.11
C GLU A 326 9.16 -28.11 34.59
N LYS A 327 9.27 -26.82 34.90
CA LYS A 327 9.06 -26.31 36.26
C LYS A 327 7.65 -26.60 36.78
N THR A 328 6.63 -26.38 35.97
CA THR A 328 5.24 -26.67 36.33
C THR A 328 5.02 -28.17 36.52
N GLU A 329 5.53 -29.01 35.62
CA GLU A 329 5.43 -30.46 35.74
C GLU A 329 6.07 -30.97 37.04
N ASN A 330 7.29 -30.54 37.33
CA ASN A 330 8.00 -30.91 38.56
C ASN A 330 7.26 -30.42 39.81
N ARG A 331 6.83 -29.15 39.83
CA ARG A 331 6.12 -28.57 40.98
C ARG A 331 4.84 -29.34 41.29
N TYR A 332 4.01 -29.61 40.28
CA TYR A 332 2.76 -30.33 40.51
C TYR A 332 3.01 -31.80 40.86
N THR A 333 4.05 -32.45 40.30
CA THR A 333 4.44 -33.81 40.68
C THR A 333 4.81 -33.89 42.16
N GLU A 334 5.66 -32.98 42.64
CA GLU A 334 6.04 -32.89 44.06
C GLU A 334 4.80 -32.70 44.96
N LEU A 335 3.91 -31.76 44.60
CA LEU A 335 2.69 -31.51 45.36
C LEU A 335 1.77 -32.75 45.40
N PHE A 336 1.64 -33.46 44.29
CA PHE A 336 0.87 -34.70 44.26
C PHE A 336 1.51 -35.79 45.10
N ASP A 337 2.84 -35.95 45.09
CA ASP A 337 3.51 -36.95 45.93
C ASP A 337 3.30 -36.68 47.43
N ILE A 338 3.27 -35.40 47.83
CA ILE A 338 2.89 -35.00 49.19
C ILE A 338 1.42 -35.36 49.47
N LEU A 339 0.49 -35.02 48.58
CA LEU A 339 -0.95 -35.32 48.74
C LEU A 339 -1.21 -36.83 48.85
N LYS A 340 -0.50 -37.64 48.06
CA LYS A 340 -0.57 -39.10 48.09
C LYS A 340 -0.13 -39.66 49.44
N ASN A 341 0.96 -39.14 50.00
CA ASN A 341 1.44 -39.52 51.33
C ASN A 341 0.41 -39.14 52.40
N ILE A 342 -0.13 -37.92 52.37
CA ILE A 342 -1.18 -37.48 53.31
C ILE A 342 -2.43 -38.38 53.21
N ALA A 343 -2.87 -38.73 51.99
CA ALA A 343 -4.01 -39.62 51.79
C ALA A 343 -3.75 -41.03 52.34
N ALA A 344 -2.55 -41.58 52.11
CA ALA A 344 -2.15 -42.88 52.65
C ALA A 344 -2.11 -42.90 54.18
N GLU A 345 -1.50 -41.89 54.80
CA GLU A 345 -1.46 -41.72 56.27
C GLU A 345 -2.87 -41.65 56.87
N ASN A 346 -3.80 -41.01 56.16
CA ASN A 346 -5.19 -40.83 56.59
C ASN A 346 -6.15 -41.92 56.09
N LYS A 347 -5.66 -42.97 55.40
CA LYS A 347 -6.46 -44.08 54.82
C LYS A 347 -7.59 -43.61 53.90
N VAL A 348 -7.32 -42.55 53.13
CA VAL A 348 -8.24 -41.96 52.15
C VAL A 348 -7.93 -42.54 50.77
N GLU A 349 -8.96 -42.82 49.97
CA GLU A 349 -8.79 -43.35 48.62
C GLU A 349 -8.34 -42.27 47.63
N TYR A 350 -7.65 -42.70 46.57
CA TYR A 350 -7.09 -41.80 45.54
C TYR A 350 -8.13 -41.02 44.74
N ASN A 351 -9.36 -41.52 44.64
CA ASN A 351 -10.45 -40.88 43.89
C ASN A 351 -11.04 -39.63 44.58
N VAL A 352 -10.58 -39.30 45.79
CA VAL A 352 -11.10 -38.19 46.62
C VAL A 352 -10.49 -36.85 46.21
N PHE A 353 -9.26 -36.86 45.69
CA PHE A 353 -8.57 -35.66 45.22
C PHE A 353 -8.32 -35.74 43.72
N ALA A 354 -7.85 -34.63 43.14
CA ALA A 354 -7.65 -34.52 41.70
C ALA A 354 -6.73 -35.62 41.15
N ASP A 355 -7.05 -36.11 39.96
CA ASP A 355 -6.21 -37.08 39.25
C ASP A 355 -4.86 -36.43 38.85
N PRO A 356 -3.71 -37.02 39.23
CA PRO A 356 -2.40 -36.43 38.95
C PRO A 356 -2.10 -36.30 37.46
N GLU A 357 -2.31 -37.36 36.68
CA GLU A 357 -1.92 -37.41 35.27
C GLU A 357 -2.74 -36.41 34.44
N TYR A 358 -4.07 -36.42 34.62
CA TYR A 358 -4.97 -35.46 33.99
C TYR A 358 -4.64 -34.02 34.37
N THR A 359 -4.38 -33.76 35.65
CA THR A 359 -4.11 -32.40 36.13
C THR A 359 -2.79 -31.87 35.59
N ILE A 360 -1.70 -32.64 35.72
CA ILE A 360 -0.38 -32.25 35.23
C ILE A 360 -0.43 -32.01 33.71
N ASN A 361 -1.01 -32.94 32.94
CA ASN A 361 -1.14 -32.81 31.49
C ASN A 361 -1.91 -31.54 31.09
N ARG A 362 -3.01 -31.22 31.80
CA ARG A 362 -3.76 -29.98 31.56
C ARG A 362 -2.92 -28.73 31.87
N LYS A 363 -2.16 -28.75 32.97
CA LYS A 363 -1.31 -27.64 33.45
C LYS A 363 -0.02 -27.47 32.65
N THR A 364 0.38 -28.45 31.85
CA THR A 364 1.61 -28.41 31.02
C THR A 364 1.35 -28.15 29.54
N LYS A 365 0.08 -28.16 29.11
CA LYS A 365 -0.38 -27.92 27.72
C LYS A 365 -0.41 -26.45 27.28
N HIS A 366 0.03 -25.52 28.13
CA HIS A 366 0.08 -24.11 27.78
C HIS A 366 1.18 -23.80 26.75
N HIS A 367 0.95 -22.72 26.00
CA HIS A 367 1.90 -22.13 25.03
C HIS A 367 2.30 -20.70 25.39
N SER A 368 1.86 -20.22 26.55
CA SER A 368 2.11 -18.86 27.02
C SER A 368 2.92 -18.86 28.32
N ILE A 369 3.94 -18.02 28.36
CA ILE A 369 4.79 -17.79 29.54
C ILE A 369 3.93 -17.25 30.70
N SER A 370 2.99 -16.34 30.42
CA SER A 370 2.12 -15.79 31.47
C SER A 370 1.19 -16.85 32.07
N GLN A 371 0.66 -17.76 31.25
CA GLN A 371 -0.13 -18.89 31.72
C GLN A 371 0.69 -19.79 32.64
N PHE A 372 1.91 -20.15 32.27
CA PHE A 372 2.76 -20.97 33.16
C PHE A 372 3.11 -20.26 34.47
N LYS A 373 3.40 -18.95 34.44
CA LYS A 373 3.61 -18.16 35.67
C LYS A 373 2.40 -18.22 36.59
N LEU A 374 1.20 -18.02 36.05
CA LEU A 374 -0.05 -18.13 36.80
C LEU A 374 -0.26 -19.53 37.39
N GLU A 375 0.09 -20.58 36.65
CA GLU A 375 -0.04 -21.95 37.14
C GLU A 375 0.93 -22.29 38.28
N LEU A 376 2.13 -21.72 38.25
CA LEU A 376 3.10 -21.83 39.33
C LEU A 376 2.68 -21.01 40.56
N GLU A 377 2.21 -19.78 40.37
CA GLU A 377 1.73 -18.92 41.47
C GLU A 377 0.51 -19.51 42.18
N SER A 378 -0.36 -20.21 41.45
CA SER A 378 -1.55 -20.84 42.02
C SER A 378 -1.33 -22.27 42.54
N ALA A 379 -0.12 -22.83 42.41
CA ALA A 379 0.18 -24.20 42.79
C ALA A 379 -0.06 -24.48 44.28
N ASP A 380 0.31 -23.54 45.16
CA ASP A 380 0.13 -23.70 46.62
C ASP A 380 -1.35 -23.66 47.01
N ARG A 381 -2.12 -22.78 46.37
CA ARG A 381 -3.57 -22.74 46.57
C ARG A 381 -4.22 -24.05 46.12
N PHE A 382 -3.81 -24.57 44.96
CA PHE A 382 -4.28 -25.87 44.47
C PHE A 382 -3.96 -27.00 45.47
N PHE A 383 -2.73 -27.01 46.01
CA PHE A 383 -2.32 -27.97 47.02
C PHE A 383 -3.21 -27.92 48.26
N GLU A 384 -3.42 -26.75 48.84
CA GLU A 384 -4.27 -26.61 50.04
C GLU A 384 -5.72 -27.03 49.78
N GLU A 385 -6.28 -26.70 48.60
CA GLU A 385 -7.62 -27.13 48.22
C GLU A 385 -7.73 -28.67 48.12
N GLN A 386 -6.74 -29.35 47.57
CA GLN A 386 -6.76 -30.82 47.50
C GLN A 386 -6.50 -31.46 48.86
N ARG A 387 -5.59 -30.88 49.66
CA ARG A 387 -5.30 -31.32 51.02
C ARG A 387 -6.54 -31.22 51.91
N GLU A 388 -7.31 -30.13 51.81
CA GLU A 388 -8.54 -29.94 52.57
C GLU A 388 -9.57 -31.05 52.25
N LYS A 389 -9.72 -31.46 50.98
CA LYS A 389 -10.60 -32.58 50.59
C LYS A 389 -10.19 -33.90 51.24
N ILE A 390 -8.89 -34.21 51.24
CA ILE A 390 -8.36 -35.43 51.86
C ILE A 390 -8.69 -35.44 53.36
N LEU A 391 -8.41 -34.34 54.06
CA LEU A 391 -8.64 -34.24 55.50
C LEU A 391 -10.13 -34.26 55.88
N GLN A 392 -10.99 -33.66 55.06
CA GLN A 392 -12.45 -33.74 55.25
C GLN A 392 -12.98 -35.17 55.10
N GLU A 393 -12.51 -35.90 54.09
CA GLU A 393 -12.90 -37.29 53.88
C GLU A 393 -12.35 -38.23 54.97
N ALA A 394 -11.11 -38.01 55.41
CA ALA A 394 -10.54 -38.72 56.55
C ALA A 394 -11.39 -38.55 57.82
N ASN A 395 -11.81 -37.32 58.11
CA ASN A 395 -12.70 -37.01 59.22
C ASN A 395 -14.05 -37.74 59.06
N ARG A 396 -14.66 -37.73 57.86
CA ARG A 396 -15.92 -38.44 57.58
C ARG A 396 -15.80 -39.94 57.88
N LYS A 397 -14.75 -40.61 57.37
CA LYS A 397 -14.50 -42.04 57.62
C LYS A 397 -14.30 -42.35 59.10
N GLN A 398 -13.54 -41.53 59.82
CA GLN A 398 -13.35 -41.71 61.27
C GLN A 398 -14.66 -41.59 62.04
N GLN A 399 -15.55 -40.66 61.66
CA GLN A 399 -16.86 -40.53 62.28
C GLN A 399 -17.76 -41.75 61.99
N GLU A 400 -17.72 -42.30 60.78
CA GLU A 400 -18.47 -43.50 60.41
C GLU A 400 -17.98 -44.75 61.17
N GLU A 401 -16.67 -44.95 61.30
CA GLU A 401 -16.11 -46.03 62.11
C GLU A 401 -16.51 -45.93 63.60
N GLN A 402 -16.58 -44.71 64.15
CA GLN A 402 -17.01 -44.48 65.53
C GLN A 402 -18.51 -44.74 65.72
N LYS A 403 -19.36 -44.38 64.74
CA LYS A 403 -20.80 -44.71 64.75
C LYS A 403 -21.04 -46.22 64.73
N ILE A 404 -20.23 -46.98 63.99
CA ILE A 404 -20.33 -48.45 63.92
C ILE A 404 -19.86 -49.12 65.22
N LYS A 405 -18.82 -48.57 65.88
CA LYS A 405 -18.31 -49.08 67.17
C LYS A 405 -19.16 -48.69 68.38
N GLY A 406 -19.97 -47.64 68.29
CA GLY A 406 -20.86 -47.15 69.34
C GLY A 406 -22.23 -47.84 69.40
N GLY A 407 -22.40 -49.01 68.78
CA GLY A 407 -23.64 -49.80 68.79
C GLY A 407 -24.00 -50.45 70.13
N GLU A 408 -23.70 -49.82 71.26
CA GLU A 408 -24.36 -50.11 72.55
C GLU A 408 -25.23 -48.91 72.92
N GLU A 409 -26.49 -49.20 73.21
CA GLU A 409 -27.61 -48.26 73.37
C GLU A 409 -27.29 -47.07 74.29
N GLY A 410 -27.57 -45.85 73.82
CA GLY A 410 -28.07 -44.79 74.71
C GLY A 410 -27.25 -43.51 74.90
N LYS A 411 -26.21 -43.20 74.12
CA LYS A 411 -25.62 -41.85 74.11
C LYS A 411 -25.68 -41.19 72.73
N PRO A 412 -26.23 -39.96 72.60
CA PRO A 412 -26.21 -39.23 71.35
C PRO A 412 -24.76 -39.07 70.88
N TYR A 413 -24.48 -39.45 69.64
CA TYR A 413 -23.19 -39.21 69.02
C TYR A 413 -23.01 -37.71 68.81
N GLU A 414 -22.13 -37.07 69.58
CA GLU A 414 -21.73 -35.68 69.35
C GLU A 414 -20.82 -35.61 68.12
N GLU A 415 -21.32 -34.96 67.06
CA GLU A 415 -20.60 -34.75 65.82
C GLU A 415 -19.35 -33.88 66.04
N LYS A 416 -18.15 -34.46 65.87
CA LYS A 416 -16.89 -33.70 65.90
C LYS A 416 -16.81 -32.80 64.66
N LYS A 417 -17.14 -31.52 64.81
CA LYS A 417 -17.06 -30.55 63.72
C LYS A 417 -15.61 -30.19 63.40
N PRO A 418 -15.15 -30.29 62.14
CA PRO A 418 -13.83 -29.83 61.76
C PRO A 418 -13.74 -28.30 61.85
N VAL A 419 -12.65 -27.79 62.41
CA VAL A 419 -12.33 -26.36 62.50
C VAL A 419 -11.06 -26.08 61.72
N ASN A 420 -11.15 -25.10 60.83
CA ASN A 420 -9.98 -24.54 60.15
C ASN A 420 -9.22 -23.63 61.12
N TYR A 421 -8.00 -24.01 61.49
CA TYR A 421 -7.14 -23.23 62.36
C TYR A 421 -5.99 -22.63 61.54
N LYS A 422 -5.81 -21.31 61.63
CA LYS A 422 -4.73 -20.60 60.93
C LYS A 422 -3.67 -20.21 61.94
N ILE A 423 -2.42 -20.60 61.70
CA ILE A 423 -1.31 -20.23 62.58
C ILE A 423 -1.13 -18.70 62.54
N GLN A 424 -1.27 -18.06 63.70
CA GLN A 424 -1.09 -16.62 63.87
C GLN A 424 0.38 -16.24 63.69
N LYS A 425 0.67 -15.14 62.99
CA LYS A 425 2.06 -14.65 62.91
C LYS A 425 2.55 -14.22 64.29
N PRO A 426 3.84 -14.42 64.63
CA PRO A 426 4.37 -14.00 65.92
C PRO A 426 4.28 -12.47 66.06
N ASN A 427 3.78 -12.02 67.22
CA ASN A 427 3.60 -10.60 67.52
C ASN A 427 4.92 -9.90 67.94
N LYS A 428 6.03 -10.63 68.01
CA LYS A 428 7.38 -10.14 68.30
C LYS A 428 8.40 -10.79 67.37
N VAL A 429 9.54 -10.12 67.19
CA VAL A 429 10.71 -10.71 66.52
C VAL A 429 11.23 -11.85 67.38
N LEU A 430 11.37 -13.05 66.81
CA LEU A 430 11.88 -14.23 67.50
C LEU A 430 13.42 -14.20 67.43
N ALA A 431 14.08 -13.72 68.48
CA ALA A 431 15.53 -13.49 68.50
C ALA A 431 16.32 -14.49 69.35
N SER A 432 15.63 -15.35 70.11
CA SER A 432 16.22 -16.37 70.99
C SER A 432 15.49 -17.72 70.88
N ARG A 433 16.10 -18.79 71.41
CA ARG A 433 15.44 -20.11 71.49
C ARG A 433 14.19 -20.05 72.36
N GLU A 434 14.26 -19.29 73.43
CA GLU A 434 13.17 -19.05 74.37
C GLU A 434 11.97 -18.40 73.66
N ASP A 435 12.22 -17.39 72.80
CA ASP A 435 11.16 -16.74 72.02
C ASP A 435 10.44 -17.70 71.07
N VAL A 436 11.19 -18.60 70.41
CA VAL A 436 10.63 -19.62 69.51
C VAL A 436 9.77 -20.62 70.29
N ASN A 437 10.28 -21.13 71.41
CA ASN A 437 9.55 -22.11 72.22
C ASN A 437 8.26 -21.52 72.78
N GLU A 438 8.29 -20.28 73.29
CA GLU A 438 7.09 -19.60 73.81
C GLU A 438 6.00 -19.46 72.73
N TYR A 439 6.38 -19.11 71.50
CA TYR A 439 5.46 -19.01 70.38
C TYR A 439 4.85 -20.37 69.99
N ILE A 440 5.68 -21.43 69.91
CA ILE A 440 5.22 -22.78 69.59
C ILE A 440 4.32 -23.35 70.70
N ASP A 441 4.67 -23.12 71.96
CA ASP A 441 3.86 -23.54 73.11
C ASP A 441 2.51 -22.82 73.15
N GLY A 442 2.46 -21.56 72.70
CA GLY A 442 1.21 -20.83 72.48
C GLY A 442 0.31 -21.54 71.47
N ILE A 443 0.84 -21.82 70.27
CA ILE A 443 0.12 -22.55 69.22
C ILE A 443 -0.34 -23.93 69.72
N LYS A 444 0.54 -24.67 70.40
CA LYS A 444 0.22 -25.99 70.96
C LYS A 444 -0.98 -25.93 71.91
N ARG A 445 -1.04 -24.90 72.77
CA ARG A 445 -2.14 -24.73 73.73
C ARG A 445 -3.47 -24.47 73.01
N GLU A 446 -3.47 -23.60 72.00
CA GLU A 446 -4.66 -23.33 71.18
C GLU A 446 -5.14 -24.58 70.44
N LEU A 447 -4.22 -25.37 69.88
CA LEU A 447 -4.56 -26.64 69.23
C LEU A 447 -5.15 -27.65 70.22
N LEU A 448 -4.55 -27.81 71.41
CA LEU A 448 -5.07 -28.73 72.42
C LEU A 448 -6.47 -28.30 72.90
N GLU A 449 -6.72 -27.02 73.08
CA GLU A 449 -8.04 -26.50 73.47
C GLU A 449 -9.13 -26.83 72.42
N ILE A 450 -8.80 -26.79 71.12
CA ILE A 450 -9.75 -27.20 70.07
C ILE A 450 -10.05 -28.70 70.14
N ILE A 451 -9.04 -29.54 70.40
CA ILE A 451 -9.21 -30.99 70.56
C ILE A 451 -10.06 -31.29 71.81
N ASP A 452 -9.78 -30.63 72.93
CA ASP A 452 -10.50 -30.80 74.20
C ASP A 452 -11.98 -30.41 74.07
N ASN A 453 -12.30 -29.48 73.17
CA ASN A 453 -13.67 -29.11 72.80
C ASN A 453 -14.35 -30.09 71.82
N ASN A 454 -13.84 -31.31 71.69
CA ASN A 454 -14.39 -32.38 70.84
C ASN A 454 -14.46 -31.98 69.35
N LYS A 455 -13.50 -31.19 68.85
CA LYS A 455 -13.40 -30.79 67.43
C LYS A 455 -12.14 -31.38 66.78
N THR A 456 -12.15 -31.51 65.45
CA THR A 456 -10.96 -31.88 64.68
C THR A 456 -10.34 -30.65 64.04
N ILE A 457 -9.02 -30.63 63.87
CA ILE A 457 -8.28 -29.45 63.41
C ILE A 457 -7.77 -29.67 62.00
N ILE A 458 -8.04 -28.71 61.12
CA ILE A 458 -7.40 -28.58 59.82
C ILE A 458 -6.51 -27.34 59.90
N ILE A 459 -5.19 -27.53 60.01
CA ILE A 459 -4.23 -26.42 60.01
C ILE A 459 -4.12 -25.88 58.57
N LYS A 460 -4.36 -24.57 58.40
CA LYS A 460 -4.30 -23.82 57.15
C LYS A 460 -3.12 -22.85 57.08
#